data_AF-A0A7V3FXN5-F1
#
_entry.id   AF-A0A7V3FXN5-F1
#
_cell.length_a   1.000
_cell.length_b   1.000
_cell.length_c   1.000
_cell.angle_alpha   90.00
_cell.angle_beta   90.00
_cell.angle_gamma   90.00
#
_symmetry.space_group_name_H-M   'P 1'
#
loop_
_entity.id
_entity.type
_entity.pdbx_description
1 polymer ?
#
loop_
_entity_poly.entity_id
_entity_poly.type
_entity_poly.pdbx_seq_one_letter_code
_entity_poly.pdbx_strand_id
1 'polypeptide(L)'
;MRLLNNKIILLSILMISSVSLFAQIREYRIHSRGMLHETVFNTGEIGRAWMTGTAGNKTSVPLFEWPSRSATVVDGIEYGGQHNIIGAGVYIGANLDGHPGKDKRIYSFCGGVGASEPEVTFGRWVFPLNIDRKENFPLTADGKLNPNYNPEEAEEIITSSWATSVGITVTRTSRAWSYPDYDDMIIYEYEFEYTGDKDGNPTTIEQTTPLKDVMICFNYGFAPSMYGYQRTYQVWKYDGGIYRGDQRNFWDADYWLSFNMDVQTNLNPDLAGKPEPNKELFRKFSKNW
;
A
#
# COMPACT_ATOMS: atom_id res chain seq x y z
N MET A 1 -23.94 -47.69 24.28
CA MET A 1 -23.39 -47.40 22.93
C MET A 1 -24.12 -46.25 22.22
N ARG A 2 -25.47 -46.17 22.21
CA ARG A 2 -26.24 -45.07 21.60
C ARG A 2 -25.95 -43.65 22.15
N LEU A 3 -25.71 -43.51 23.46
CA LEU A 3 -25.44 -42.20 24.10
C LEU A 3 -24.07 -41.60 23.74
N LEU A 4 -23.09 -42.41 23.34
CA LEU A 4 -21.75 -41.95 22.97
C LEU A 4 -21.77 -41.29 21.58
N ASN A 5 -22.56 -41.84 20.65
CA ASN A 5 -22.73 -41.31 19.30
C ASN A 5 -23.37 -39.92 19.30
N ASN A 6 -24.35 -39.68 20.18
CA ASN A 6 -25.01 -38.37 20.25
C ASN A 6 -24.08 -37.27 20.78
N LYS A 7 -23.15 -37.60 21.70
CA LYS A 7 -22.14 -36.65 22.20
C LYS A 7 -21.11 -36.29 21.13
N ILE A 8 -20.68 -37.26 20.33
CA ILE A 8 -19.75 -37.03 19.21
C ILE A 8 -20.42 -36.17 18.15
N ILE A 9 -21.68 -36.42 17.79
CA ILE A 9 -22.43 -35.59 16.84
C ILE A 9 -22.61 -34.16 17.38
N LEU A 10 -22.90 -33.98 18.67
CA LEU A 10 -23.02 -32.65 19.28
C LEU A 10 -21.68 -31.88 19.28
N LEU A 11 -20.56 -32.56 19.56
CA LEU A 11 -19.20 -32.01 19.48
C LEU A 11 -18.82 -31.63 18.03
N SER A 12 -19.21 -32.45 17.05
CA SER A 12 -19.02 -32.14 15.63
C SER A 12 -19.86 -30.93 15.19
N ILE A 13 -21.11 -30.80 15.67
CA ILE A 13 -21.96 -29.64 15.37
C ILE A 13 -21.43 -28.36 16.03
N LEU A 14 -20.92 -28.43 17.26
CA LEU A 14 -20.26 -27.31 17.95
C LEU A 14 -18.93 -26.89 17.31
N MET A 15 -18.16 -27.83 16.75
CA MET A 15 -16.98 -27.52 15.95
C MET A 15 -17.31 -26.91 14.58
N ILE A 16 -18.45 -27.27 13.99
CA ILE A 16 -18.90 -26.69 12.70
C ILE A 16 -19.53 -25.30 12.91
N SER A 17 -20.17 -25.05 14.06
CA SER A 17 -20.78 -23.73 14.37
C SER A 17 -19.79 -22.70 14.92
N SER A 18 -18.54 -23.07 15.20
CA SER A 18 -17.49 -22.14 15.67
C SER A 18 -16.66 -21.52 14.54
N VAL A 19 -16.98 -21.81 13.27
CA VAL A 19 -16.23 -21.30 12.10
C VAL A 19 -16.93 -20.16 11.38
N SER A 20 -17.95 -19.54 11.99
CA SER A 20 -18.39 -18.19 11.58
C SER A 20 -17.53 -17.12 12.24
N LEU A 21 -16.20 -17.28 12.14
CA LEU A 21 -15.32 -16.12 12.20
C LEU A 21 -15.60 -15.36 10.91
N PHE A 22 -16.08 -14.12 11.01
CA PHE A 22 -16.09 -13.20 9.89
C PHE A 22 -14.65 -13.11 9.38
N ALA A 23 -14.32 -13.89 8.35
CA ALA A 23 -13.03 -13.81 7.71
C ALA A 23 -12.99 -12.43 7.06
N GLN A 24 -12.34 -11.49 7.72
CA GLN A 24 -12.13 -10.15 7.18
C GLN A 24 -11.36 -10.29 5.87
N ILE A 25 -11.98 -9.83 4.78
CA ILE A 25 -11.43 -9.96 3.43
C ILE A 25 -10.60 -8.72 3.13
N ARG A 26 -9.36 -8.95 2.72
CA ARG A 26 -8.55 -7.90 2.11
C ARG A 26 -9.08 -7.60 0.72
N GLU A 27 -9.68 -6.43 0.57
CA GLU A 27 -10.17 -5.90 -0.70
C GLU A 27 -9.29 -4.74 -1.19
N TYR A 28 -9.41 -4.41 -2.48
CA TYR A 28 -8.71 -3.29 -3.08
C TYR A 28 -9.56 -2.58 -4.13
N ARG A 29 -9.16 -1.35 -4.44
CA ARG A 29 -9.59 -0.57 -5.60
C ARG A 29 -8.36 0.02 -6.28
N ILE A 30 -8.49 0.40 -7.54
CA ILE A 30 -7.38 0.88 -8.37
C ILE A 30 -7.71 2.31 -8.81
N HIS A 31 -6.77 3.22 -8.59
CA HIS A 31 -6.73 4.47 -9.33
C HIS A 31 -6.32 4.17 -10.75
N SER A 32 -7.18 4.53 -11.68
CA SER A 32 -7.07 4.26 -13.12
C SER A 32 -7.36 5.49 -13.96
N ARG A 33 -7.59 6.63 -13.32
CA ARG A 33 -7.75 7.91 -14.00
C ARG A 33 -6.38 8.51 -14.29
N GLY A 34 -6.12 8.72 -15.58
CA GLY A 34 -4.84 9.21 -16.08
C GLY A 34 -3.88 8.08 -16.45
N MET A 35 -2.63 8.47 -16.55
CA MET A 35 -1.42 7.69 -16.78
C MET A 35 -0.86 7.11 -15.48
N LEU A 36 -1.02 7.78 -14.33
CA LEU A 36 -0.57 7.24 -13.05
C LEU A 36 -1.60 6.25 -12.47
N HIS A 37 -1.22 4.98 -12.34
CA HIS A 37 -2.07 3.98 -11.70
C HIS A 37 -1.55 3.63 -10.32
N GLU A 38 -2.47 3.30 -9.40
CA GLU A 38 -2.10 2.80 -8.07
C GLU A 38 -3.18 1.92 -7.45
N THR A 39 -2.78 0.83 -6.79
CA THR A 39 -3.70 -0.03 -6.03
C THR A 39 -3.80 0.40 -4.57
N VAL A 40 -5.02 0.48 -4.04
CA VAL A 40 -5.34 0.92 -2.68
C VAL A 40 -6.11 -0.18 -1.97
N PHE A 41 -5.65 -0.63 -0.80
CA PHE A 41 -6.27 -1.71 -0.03
C PHE A 41 -7.11 -1.21 1.14
N ASN A 42 -8.15 -1.96 1.50
CA ASN A 42 -8.98 -1.70 2.69
C ASN A 42 -8.26 -1.99 4.01
N THR A 43 -7.10 -2.62 3.95
CA THR A 43 -6.20 -2.91 5.07
C THR A 43 -5.15 -1.81 5.28
N GLY A 44 -5.20 -0.75 4.49
CA GLY A 44 -4.33 0.41 4.58
C GLY A 44 -3.06 0.34 3.72
N GLU A 45 -2.73 -0.81 3.13
CA GLU A 45 -1.61 -0.87 2.17
C GLU A 45 -1.93 -0.05 0.91
N ILE A 46 -0.88 0.44 0.27
CA ILE A 46 -0.92 1.10 -1.04
C ILE A 46 0.18 0.48 -1.93
N GLY A 47 -0.12 0.36 -3.21
CA GLY A 47 0.73 -0.22 -4.23
C GLY A 47 0.73 -1.73 -4.11
N ARG A 48 1.77 -2.27 -3.48
CA ARG A 48 1.95 -3.71 -3.32
C ARG A 48 2.01 -4.11 -1.86
N ALA A 49 1.46 -5.28 -1.55
CA ALA A 49 1.81 -5.96 -0.31
C ALA A 49 3.34 -6.22 -0.25
N TRP A 50 3.90 -6.11 0.96
CA TRP A 50 5.30 -6.44 1.21
C TRP A 50 5.53 -7.95 0.97
N MET A 51 6.54 -8.31 0.18
CA MET A 51 6.84 -9.70 -0.23
C MET A 51 8.30 -9.85 -0.62
N THR A 52 9.03 -10.87 -0.14
CA THR A 52 10.43 -11.18 -0.49
C THR A 52 10.57 -12.00 -1.78
N GLY A 53 11.78 -11.98 -2.36
CA GLY A 53 12.14 -12.75 -3.54
C GLY A 53 11.30 -12.47 -4.80
N THR A 54 11.25 -13.45 -5.70
CA THR A 54 10.53 -13.35 -6.99
C THR A 54 9.01 -13.25 -6.84
N ALA A 55 8.46 -13.60 -5.68
CA ALA A 55 7.02 -13.48 -5.42
C ALA A 55 6.56 -12.02 -5.46
N GLY A 56 7.39 -11.08 -5.00
CA GLY A 56 7.12 -9.65 -5.10
C GLY A 56 6.99 -9.13 -6.54
N ASN A 57 7.55 -9.83 -7.53
CA ASN A 57 7.50 -9.43 -8.94
C ASN A 57 6.18 -9.84 -9.62
N LYS A 58 5.40 -10.72 -9.00
CA LYS A 58 4.19 -11.27 -9.59
C LYS A 58 2.98 -10.55 -9.00
N THR A 59 2.37 -9.67 -9.79
CA THR A 59 1.15 -8.97 -9.42
C THR A 59 0.12 -9.06 -10.56
N SER A 60 -1.16 -9.13 -10.19
CA SER A 60 -2.30 -9.07 -11.12
C SER A 60 -2.97 -7.69 -11.14
N VAL A 61 -2.44 -6.75 -10.37
CA VAL A 61 -2.94 -5.37 -10.23
C VAL A 61 -1.80 -4.38 -10.50
N PRO A 62 -2.09 -3.20 -11.05
CA PRO A 62 -1.06 -2.18 -11.21
C PRO A 62 -0.53 -1.74 -9.85
N LEU A 63 0.77 -1.52 -9.76
CA LEU A 63 1.38 -0.89 -8.59
C LEU A 63 1.41 0.63 -8.82
N PHE A 64 2.17 1.38 -8.03
CA PHE A 64 2.40 2.79 -8.32
C PHE A 64 3.28 2.84 -9.56
N GLU A 65 2.66 3.00 -10.73
CA GLU A 65 3.36 2.85 -11.99
C GLU A 65 2.66 3.56 -13.14
N TRP A 66 3.48 3.94 -14.11
CA TRP A 66 3.04 4.33 -15.43
C TRP A 66 3.97 3.72 -16.49
N PRO A 67 3.44 3.08 -17.55
CA PRO A 67 2.02 2.76 -17.78
C PRO A 67 1.48 1.73 -16.77
N SER A 68 0.15 1.63 -16.64
CA SER A 68 -0.45 0.55 -15.85
C SER A 68 0.06 -0.80 -16.35
N ARG A 69 0.36 -1.73 -15.43
CA ARG A 69 0.81 -3.09 -15.78
C ARG A 69 2.05 -3.05 -16.67
N SER A 70 3.02 -2.23 -16.28
CA SER A 70 4.22 -1.92 -17.07
C SER A 70 5.20 -3.08 -17.28
N ALA A 71 4.89 -4.28 -16.78
CA ALA A 71 5.62 -5.50 -17.08
C ALA A 71 5.74 -5.69 -18.60
N THR A 72 6.95 -6.00 -19.08
CA THR A 72 7.20 -6.07 -20.52
C THR A 72 8.42 -6.92 -20.86
N VAL A 73 8.59 -7.24 -22.13
CA VAL A 73 9.76 -7.95 -22.66
C VAL A 73 10.47 -7.04 -23.65
N VAL A 74 11.77 -6.81 -23.45
CA VAL A 74 12.59 -6.04 -24.38
C VAL A 74 13.84 -6.84 -24.73
N ASP A 75 14.11 -6.98 -26.03
CA ASP A 75 15.23 -7.78 -26.58
C ASP A 75 15.31 -9.21 -25.99
N GLY A 76 14.16 -9.82 -25.73
CA GLY A 76 14.06 -11.18 -25.15
C GLY A 76 14.30 -11.25 -23.64
N ILE A 77 14.47 -10.12 -22.95
CA ILE A 77 14.61 -10.03 -21.50
C ILE A 77 13.28 -9.62 -20.87
N GLU A 78 12.80 -10.39 -19.89
CA GLU A 78 11.59 -10.08 -19.12
C GLU A 78 11.87 -9.03 -18.03
N TYR A 79 11.02 -8.01 -17.99
CA TYR A 79 11.02 -6.98 -16.97
C TYR A 79 9.70 -6.96 -16.22
N GLY A 80 9.77 -6.86 -14.89
CA GLY A 80 8.58 -6.97 -14.04
C GLY A 80 7.68 -5.73 -14.05
N GLY A 81 8.19 -4.58 -14.50
CA GLY A 81 7.47 -3.31 -14.51
C GLY A 81 8.21 -2.22 -13.73
N GLN A 82 7.62 -1.03 -13.63
CA GLN A 82 8.16 0.13 -12.92
C GLN A 82 8.09 -0.09 -11.41
N HIS A 83 6.96 -0.54 -10.86
CA HIS A 83 6.84 -0.90 -9.44
C HIS A 83 7.41 0.18 -8.48
N ASN A 84 6.94 1.42 -8.59
CA ASN A 84 7.55 2.55 -7.89
C ASN A 84 7.15 2.66 -6.41
N ILE A 85 6.18 1.88 -5.92
CA ILE A 85 5.86 1.78 -4.48
C ILE A 85 5.89 0.32 -4.04
N ILE A 86 6.55 0.07 -2.90
CA ILE A 86 6.72 -1.26 -2.33
C ILE A 86 6.31 -1.27 -0.87
N GLY A 87 5.23 -2.00 -0.53
CA GLY A 87 4.85 -2.25 0.85
C GLY A 87 4.47 -0.99 1.62
N ALA A 88 3.91 0.03 0.98
CA ALA A 88 3.58 1.27 1.69
C ALA A 88 2.39 1.11 2.64
N GLY A 89 2.34 1.95 3.67
CA GLY A 89 1.25 2.01 4.63
C GLY A 89 1.52 2.97 5.79
N VAL A 90 0.88 2.73 6.94
CA VAL A 90 0.96 3.59 8.13
C VAL A 90 1.30 2.78 9.36
N TYR A 91 2.28 3.26 10.13
CA TYR A 91 2.66 2.70 11.44
C TYR A 91 2.19 3.63 12.54
N ILE A 92 1.56 3.07 13.56
CA ILE A 92 1.03 3.78 14.71
C ILE A 92 1.67 3.22 15.96
N GLY A 93 2.16 4.12 16.82
CA GLY A 93 2.66 3.76 18.15
C GLY A 93 2.09 4.69 19.21
N ALA A 94 1.61 4.14 20.32
CA ALA A 94 1.01 4.92 21.40
C ALA A 94 1.27 4.27 22.77
N ASN A 95 1.10 5.03 23.84
CA ASN A 95 1.05 4.53 25.20
C ASN A 95 -0.39 4.63 25.73
N LEU A 96 -0.75 3.73 26.65
CA LEU A 96 -1.99 3.91 27.42
C LEU A 96 -1.76 4.94 28.52
N ASP A 97 -2.81 5.70 28.84
CA ASP A 97 -2.75 6.61 29.98
C ASP A 97 -2.37 5.88 31.27
N GLY A 98 -1.49 6.49 32.06
CA GLY A 98 -0.88 5.86 33.24
C GLY A 98 0.24 4.84 32.93
N HIS A 99 0.54 4.55 31.66
CA HIS A 99 1.59 3.60 31.26
C HIS A 99 2.63 4.22 30.30
N PRO A 100 3.36 5.27 30.73
CA PRO A 100 4.39 5.90 29.90
C PRO A 100 5.61 4.99 29.70
N GLY A 101 6.42 5.31 28.70
CA GLY A 101 7.72 4.68 28.46
C GLY A 101 7.73 3.68 27.31
N LYS A 102 8.92 3.49 26.72
CA LYS A 102 9.14 2.66 25.52
C LYS A 102 8.64 1.23 25.68
N ASP A 103 8.87 0.62 26.84
CA ASP A 103 8.54 -0.78 27.11
C ASP A 103 7.03 -1.04 27.26
N LYS A 104 6.22 0.02 27.41
CA LYS A 104 4.77 -0.03 27.53
C LYS A 104 4.04 0.45 26.28
N ARG A 105 4.80 0.77 25.23
CA ARG A 105 4.25 1.25 23.97
C ARG A 105 3.57 0.11 23.21
N ILE A 106 2.38 0.39 22.73
CA ILE A 106 1.61 -0.49 21.85
C ILE A 106 1.72 0.00 20.41
N TYR A 107 1.62 -0.93 19.45
CA TYR A 107 1.86 -0.64 18.04
C TYR A 107 0.78 -1.27 17.15
N SER A 108 0.58 -0.64 16.00
CA SER A 108 -0.10 -1.20 14.83
C SER A 108 0.73 -0.86 13.59
N PHE A 109 0.96 -1.87 12.76
CA PHE A 109 1.77 -1.75 11.55
C PHE A 109 0.97 -2.13 10.31
N CYS A 110 0.98 -1.25 9.30
CA CYS A 110 0.38 -1.45 8.00
C CYS A 110 1.39 -1.18 6.89
N GLY A 111 1.50 -2.09 5.91
CA GLY A 111 2.57 -2.08 4.91
C GLY A 111 3.91 -2.57 5.48
N GLY A 112 4.86 -3.00 4.64
CA GLY A 112 6.28 -3.12 4.99
C GLY A 112 6.69 -3.89 6.26
N VAL A 113 5.86 -4.77 6.81
CA VAL A 113 6.12 -5.43 8.10
C VAL A 113 6.93 -6.71 7.91
N GLY A 114 7.98 -6.85 8.71
CA GLY A 114 8.85 -8.02 8.70
C GLY A 114 10.33 -7.62 8.69
N ALA A 115 11.21 -8.59 8.94
CA ALA A 115 12.66 -8.38 8.89
C ALA A 115 13.27 -9.21 7.75
N SER A 116 13.28 -10.54 7.91
CA SER A 116 13.75 -11.47 6.88
C SER A 116 12.62 -12.05 6.04
N GLU A 117 11.44 -12.19 6.64
CA GLU A 117 10.23 -12.67 5.97
C GLU A 117 9.10 -11.64 6.10
N PRO A 118 8.28 -11.46 5.04
CA PRO A 118 7.10 -10.62 5.10
C PRO A 118 6.12 -11.13 6.14
N GLU A 119 5.61 -10.22 6.95
CA GLU A 119 4.56 -10.50 7.91
C GLU A 119 3.19 -10.10 7.35
N VAL A 120 2.20 -10.95 7.57
CA VAL A 120 0.81 -10.63 7.25
C VAL A 120 0.28 -9.61 8.26
N THR A 121 -0.21 -8.49 7.75
CA THR A 121 -0.67 -7.32 8.53
C THR A 121 -2.13 -7.45 8.98
N PHE A 122 -3.01 -7.86 8.06
CA PHE A 122 -4.44 -7.93 8.31
C PHE A 122 -4.79 -9.07 9.28
N GLY A 123 -5.74 -8.82 10.18
CA GLY A 123 -6.11 -9.74 11.26
C GLY A 123 -5.11 -9.80 12.41
N ARG A 124 -4.02 -9.01 12.37
CA ARG A 124 -3.02 -8.91 13.44
C ARG A 124 -2.82 -7.48 13.90
N TRP A 125 -2.52 -6.59 12.98
CA TRP A 125 -2.25 -5.18 13.25
C TRP A 125 -3.37 -4.26 12.77
N VAL A 126 -3.99 -4.64 11.66
CA VAL A 126 -5.06 -3.89 10.99
C VAL A 126 -6.23 -4.82 10.69
N PHE A 127 -7.42 -4.26 10.73
CA PHE A 127 -8.68 -4.98 10.60
C PHE A 127 -9.57 -4.21 9.64
N PRO A 128 -9.74 -4.67 8.38
CA PRO A 128 -10.41 -3.89 7.36
C PRO A 128 -11.89 -3.66 7.67
N LEU A 129 -12.36 -2.44 7.39
CA LEU A 129 -13.75 -2.01 7.62
C LEU A 129 -14.50 -1.76 6.32
N ASN A 130 -13.97 -0.87 5.47
CA ASN A 130 -14.64 -0.49 4.22
C ASN A 130 -13.65 -0.14 3.11
N ILE A 131 -14.09 -0.32 1.85
CA ILE A 131 -13.47 0.34 0.71
C ILE A 131 -14.48 0.62 -0.39
N ASP A 132 -14.48 1.84 -0.88
CA ASP A 132 -15.34 2.31 -1.96
C ASP A 132 -14.55 3.10 -3.00
N ARG A 133 -15.02 3.09 -4.25
CA ARG A 133 -14.48 3.88 -5.35
C ARG A 133 -15.61 4.66 -6.02
N LYS A 134 -15.43 5.97 -6.12
CA LYS A 134 -16.34 6.89 -6.79
C LYS A 134 -15.63 7.54 -7.97
N GLU A 135 -16.33 7.54 -9.12
CA GLU A 135 -15.91 8.27 -10.31
C GLU A 135 -16.70 9.59 -10.41
N ASN A 136 -16.00 10.66 -10.81
CA ASN A 136 -16.52 11.99 -11.01
C ASN A 136 -15.97 12.54 -12.34
N PHE A 137 -16.10 11.73 -13.40
CA PHE A 137 -15.60 12.11 -14.71
C PHE A 137 -16.54 13.12 -15.39
N PRO A 138 -16.01 14.06 -16.19
CA PRO A 138 -16.83 15.01 -16.94
C PRO A 138 -17.70 14.33 -18.00
N LEU A 139 -17.30 13.14 -18.45
CA LEU A 139 -18.02 12.33 -19.43
C LEU A 139 -18.43 10.98 -18.83
N THR A 140 -19.63 10.52 -19.20
CA THR A 140 -20.09 9.14 -18.94
C THR A 140 -19.37 8.15 -19.86
N ALA A 141 -19.51 6.86 -19.58
CA ALA A 141 -18.88 5.80 -20.39
C ALA A 141 -19.34 5.78 -21.87
N ASP A 142 -20.52 6.33 -22.18
CA ASP A 142 -21.04 6.51 -23.54
C ASP A 142 -20.64 7.87 -24.18
N GLY A 143 -19.76 8.63 -23.53
CA GLY A 143 -19.18 9.88 -24.05
C GLY A 143 -20.08 11.11 -23.93
N LYS A 144 -21.19 11.04 -23.18
CA LYS A 144 -22.06 12.19 -22.93
C LYS A 144 -21.57 12.99 -21.72
N LEU A 145 -21.97 14.26 -21.63
CA LEU A 145 -21.72 15.07 -20.44
C LEU A 145 -22.35 14.41 -19.20
N ASN A 146 -21.57 14.26 -18.15
CA ASN A 146 -22.04 13.75 -16.87
C ASN A 146 -22.77 14.87 -16.11
N PRO A 147 -24.09 14.79 -15.90
CA PRO A 147 -24.85 15.84 -15.20
C PRO A 147 -24.51 15.93 -13.70
N ASN A 148 -23.87 14.90 -13.14
CA ASN A 148 -23.46 14.84 -11.74
C ASN A 148 -21.97 15.21 -11.54
N TYR A 149 -21.28 15.63 -12.61
CA TYR A 149 -19.89 16.05 -12.51
C TYR A 149 -19.76 17.27 -11.60
N ASN A 150 -18.87 17.18 -10.62
CA ASN A 150 -18.49 18.28 -9.75
C ASN A 150 -17.06 18.72 -10.09
N PRO A 151 -16.84 19.91 -10.66
CA PRO A 151 -15.50 20.39 -11.01
C PRO A 151 -14.61 20.68 -9.79
N GLU A 152 -15.20 20.87 -8.60
CA GLU A 152 -14.48 21.16 -7.36
C GLU A 152 -14.00 19.89 -6.62
N GLU A 153 -14.13 18.72 -7.25
CA GLU A 153 -13.78 17.44 -6.66
C GLU A 153 -12.90 16.62 -7.62
N ALA A 154 -12.13 15.69 -7.06
CA ALA A 154 -11.28 14.78 -7.81
C ALA A 154 -12.06 13.96 -8.83
N GLU A 155 -11.40 13.60 -9.93
CA GLU A 155 -12.01 12.81 -11.00
C GLU A 155 -12.24 11.35 -10.55
N GLU A 156 -11.38 10.85 -9.68
CA GLU A 156 -11.50 9.52 -9.09
C GLU A 156 -11.14 9.57 -7.61
N ILE A 157 -11.99 8.97 -6.77
CA ILE A 157 -11.87 8.97 -5.32
C ILE A 157 -11.97 7.53 -4.83
N ILE A 158 -11.00 7.10 -4.03
CA ILE A 158 -11.07 5.82 -3.31
C ILE A 158 -11.00 6.12 -1.82
N THR A 159 -12.05 5.74 -1.09
CA THR A 159 -12.10 5.83 0.37
C THR A 159 -11.97 4.45 0.97
N SER A 160 -10.98 4.25 1.83
CA SER A 160 -10.69 2.99 2.51
C SER A 160 -10.58 3.23 4.01
N SER A 161 -11.15 2.36 4.85
CA SER A 161 -11.01 2.43 6.30
C SER A 161 -10.70 1.09 6.94
N TRP A 162 -9.95 1.14 8.04
CA TRP A 162 -9.55 -0.01 8.85
C TRP A 162 -9.41 0.36 10.32
N ALA A 163 -9.74 -0.57 11.20
CA ALA A 163 -9.39 -0.51 12.61
C ALA A 163 -7.94 -0.98 12.81
N THR A 164 -7.36 -0.62 13.96
CA THR A 164 -5.97 -0.96 14.29
C THR A 164 -5.89 -1.62 15.66
N SER A 165 -4.90 -2.49 15.86
CA SER A 165 -4.63 -3.15 17.14
C SER A 165 -4.36 -2.19 18.32
N VAL A 166 -4.20 -0.90 18.06
CA VAL A 166 -4.03 0.16 19.06
C VAL A 166 -5.38 0.74 19.53
N GLY A 167 -6.43 0.64 18.72
CA GLY A 167 -7.74 1.25 18.96
C GLY A 167 -7.99 2.55 18.19
N ILE A 168 -7.18 2.84 17.17
CA ILE A 168 -7.40 3.97 16.25
C ILE A 168 -7.99 3.44 14.95
N THR A 169 -9.15 3.94 14.56
CA THR A 169 -9.69 3.73 13.21
C THR A 169 -9.06 4.75 12.27
N VAL A 170 -8.57 4.26 11.14
CA VAL A 170 -8.00 5.09 10.09
C VAL A 170 -8.95 5.12 8.91
N THR A 171 -9.25 6.31 8.42
CA THR A 171 -9.93 6.51 7.14
C THR A 171 -8.97 7.22 6.20
N ARG A 172 -8.69 6.61 5.05
CA ARG A 172 -7.94 7.23 3.98
C ARG A 172 -8.86 7.54 2.82
N THR A 173 -8.84 8.78 2.37
CA THR A 173 -9.41 9.18 1.08
C THR A 173 -8.30 9.52 0.12
N SER A 174 -8.24 8.79 -0.99
CA SER A 174 -7.23 8.97 -2.04
C SER A 174 -7.90 9.52 -3.28
N ARG A 175 -7.32 10.57 -3.85
CA ARG A 175 -7.92 11.39 -4.91
C ARG A 175 -6.98 11.49 -6.10
N ALA A 176 -7.47 11.18 -7.29
CA ALA A 176 -6.70 11.27 -8.52
C ALA A 176 -7.28 12.32 -9.47
N TRP A 177 -6.37 13.04 -10.13
CA TRP A 177 -6.66 14.02 -11.18
C TRP A 177 -5.80 13.72 -12.40
N SER A 178 -6.38 13.90 -13.59
CA SER A 178 -5.72 13.78 -14.88
C SER A 178 -6.27 14.80 -15.89
N TYR A 179 -6.36 16.06 -15.46
CA TYR A 179 -6.82 17.12 -16.33
C TYR A 179 -5.82 17.37 -17.48
N PRO A 180 -6.30 17.66 -18.70
CA PRO A 180 -5.44 18.13 -19.77
C PRO A 180 -4.57 19.30 -19.31
N ASP A 181 -3.30 19.29 -19.70
CA ASP A 181 -2.27 20.28 -19.35
C ASP A 181 -1.76 20.27 -17.90
N TYR A 182 -2.18 19.31 -17.06
CA TYR A 182 -1.63 19.07 -15.73
C TYR A 182 -0.98 17.69 -15.63
N ASP A 183 0.05 17.58 -14.77
CA ASP A 183 0.63 16.29 -14.40
C ASP A 183 -0.39 15.48 -13.58
N ASP A 184 -0.42 14.17 -13.83
CA ASP A 184 -1.22 13.26 -13.03
C ASP A 184 -0.71 13.17 -11.60
N MET A 185 -1.61 13.25 -10.64
CA MET A 185 -1.27 13.14 -9.24
C MET A 185 -2.33 12.39 -8.44
N ILE A 186 -1.86 11.71 -7.40
CA ILE A 186 -2.72 11.09 -6.39
C ILE A 186 -2.41 11.76 -5.04
N ILE A 187 -3.43 12.33 -4.42
CA ILE A 187 -3.34 12.93 -3.08
C ILE A 187 -4.00 11.98 -2.08
N TYR A 188 -3.32 11.73 -0.96
CA TYR A 188 -3.84 10.91 0.13
C TYR A 188 -4.17 11.78 1.34
N GLU A 189 -5.43 11.77 1.73
CA GLU A 189 -5.93 12.37 2.96
C GLU A 189 -6.15 11.26 3.99
N TYR A 190 -5.70 11.48 5.22
CA TYR A 190 -5.85 10.52 6.31
C TYR A 190 -6.54 11.16 7.51
N GLU A 191 -7.57 10.49 8.00
CA GLU A 191 -8.23 10.78 9.27
C GLU A 191 -7.91 9.66 10.26
N PHE A 192 -7.56 10.05 11.49
CA PHE A 192 -7.23 9.14 12.58
C PHE A 192 -8.18 9.41 13.74
N GLU A 193 -9.07 8.47 14.03
CA GLU A 193 -10.06 8.58 15.09
C GLU A 193 -9.81 7.51 16.16
N TYR A 194 -9.73 7.92 17.44
CA TYR A 194 -9.65 6.99 18.55
C TYR A 194 -11.05 6.44 18.88
N THR A 195 -11.43 5.37 18.19
CA THR A 195 -12.73 4.67 18.34
C THR A 195 -12.68 3.60 19.42
N GLY A 196 -11.49 3.08 19.71
CA GLY A 196 -11.28 1.95 20.61
C GLY A 196 -11.49 0.57 19.99
N ASP A 197 -11.89 0.51 18.71
CA ASP A 197 -12.03 -0.73 17.93
C ASP A 197 -10.65 -1.32 17.63
N LYS A 198 -10.41 -2.53 18.13
CA LYS A 198 -9.13 -3.25 17.95
C LYS A 198 -9.22 -4.46 17.06
N ASP A 199 -10.40 -4.84 16.59
CA ASP A 199 -10.62 -6.08 15.86
C ASP A 199 -11.46 -5.93 14.59
N GLY A 200 -11.85 -4.71 14.23
CA GLY A 200 -12.65 -4.39 13.05
C GLY A 200 -14.16 -4.59 13.25
N ASN A 201 -14.62 -4.68 14.50
CA ASN A 201 -16.03 -4.73 14.82
C ASN A 201 -16.43 -3.49 15.65
N PRO A 202 -16.97 -2.42 15.03
CA PRO A 202 -17.30 -1.18 15.73
C PRO A 202 -18.43 -1.32 16.77
N THR A 203 -19.09 -2.48 16.84
CA THR A 203 -20.10 -2.76 17.87
C THR A 203 -19.51 -3.25 19.19
N THR A 204 -18.25 -3.69 19.18
CA THR A 204 -17.48 -4.09 20.36
C THR A 204 -16.30 -3.15 20.49
N ILE A 205 -16.18 -2.47 21.63
CA ILE A 205 -15.08 -1.54 21.88
C ILE A 205 -14.16 -2.16 22.92
N GLU A 206 -12.98 -2.60 22.47
CA GLU A 206 -12.02 -3.32 23.32
C GLU A 206 -11.11 -2.35 24.08
N GLN A 207 -10.89 -1.15 23.53
CA GLN A 207 -10.01 -0.15 24.10
C GLN A 207 -10.77 1.09 24.55
N THR A 208 -10.86 1.26 25.86
CA THR A 208 -11.52 2.41 26.48
C THR A 208 -10.54 3.35 27.19
N THR A 209 -9.27 2.94 27.34
CA THR A 209 -8.25 3.74 28.04
C THR A 209 -7.64 4.76 27.10
N PRO A 210 -7.67 6.08 27.42
CA PRO A 210 -7.11 7.12 26.55
C PRO A 210 -5.66 6.85 26.15
N LEU A 211 -5.32 7.23 24.91
CA LEU A 211 -3.96 7.12 24.39
C LEU A 211 -3.13 8.38 24.73
N LYS A 212 -1.84 8.18 25.00
CA LYS A 212 -0.80 9.20 25.20
C LYS A 212 0.36 8.96 24.24
N ASP A 213 1.13 9.99 23.91
CA ASP A 213 2.29 9.94 22.99
C ASP A 213 2.01 9.19 21.67
N VAL A 214 0.88 9.50 21.05
CA VAL A 214 0.51 8.92 19.75
C VAL A 214 1.47 9.43 18.68
N MET A 215 2.15 8.50 18.00
CA MET A 215 2.98 8.78 16.83
C MET A 215 2.43 8.03 15.64
N ILE A 216 2.38 8.74 14.52
CA ILE A 216 1.94 8.23 13.22
C ILE A 216 3.14 8.38 12.29
N CYS A 217 3.52 7.29 11.65
CA CYS A 217 4.61 7.24 10.69
C CYS A 217 4.08 6.71 9.36
N PHE A 218 4.26 7.49 8.30
CA PHE A 218 3.93 7.05 6.96
C PHE A 218 5.11 6.29 6.38
N ASN A 219 4.91 5.00 6.13
CA ASN A 219 5.92 4.17 5.50
C ASN A 219 5.69 4.22 3.98
N TYR A 220 6.31 5.18 3.29
CA TYR A 220 6.30 5.26 1.83
C TYR A 220 7.65 4.85 1.27
N GLY A 221 7.74 3.63 0.74
CA GLY A 221 8.89 3.19 -0.03
C GLY A 221 8.73 3.56 -1.51
N PHE A 222 9.10 4.78 -1.91
CA PHE A 222 9.22 5.12 -3.33
C PHE A 222 10.50 4.52 -3.90
N ALA A 223 10.40 3.58 -4.82
CA ALA A 223 11.52 3.07 -5.60
C ALA A 223 11.59 3.81 -6.95
N PRO A 224 12.79 4.12 -7.47
CA PRO A 224 12.93 4.88 -8.72
C PRO A 224 12.42 4.12 -9.96
N SER A 225 12.42 2.78 -9.93
CA SER A 225 11.74 1.86 -10.87
C SER A 225 12.45 0.50 -10.91
N MET A 226 11.73 -0.61 -10.69
CA MET A 226 12.22 -1.98 -10.90
C MET A 226 12.74 -2.19 -12.32
N TYR A 227 12.04 -1.64 -13.32
CA TYR A 227 12.46 -1.67 -14.72
C TYR A 227 13.84 -1.05 -14.92
N GLY A 228 14.06 0.14 -14.35
CA GLY A 228 15.37 0.82 -14.39
C GLY A 228 16.48 0.00 -13.74
N TYR A 229 16.19 -0.63 -12.59
CA TYR A 229 17.14 -1.51 -11.90
C TYR A 229 17.49 -2.75 -12.71
N GLN A 230 16.50 -3.49 -13.21
CA GLN A 230 16.72 -4.69 -14.01
C GLN A 230 17.44 -4.38 -15.31
N ARG A 231 17.19 -3.24 -15.94
CA ARG A 231 17.93 -2.83 -17.14
C ARG A 231 19.38 -2.51 -16.86
N THR A 232 19.65 -1.81 -15.76
CA THR A 232 21.00 -1.38 -15.42
C THR A 232 21.86 -2.53 -14.90
N TYR A 233 21.29 -3.41 -14.07
CA TYR A 233 22.04 -4.45 -13.36
C TYR A 233 21.73 -5.88 -13.81
N GLN A 234 20.80 -6.07 -14.75
CA GLN A 234 20.32 -7.40 -15.21
C GLN A 234 19.71 -8.28 -14.11
N VAL A 235 19.39 -7.70 -12.97
CA VAL A 235 18.76 -8.40 -11.85
C VAL A 235 17.88 -7.43 -11.08
N TRP A 236 16.74 -7.94 -10.62
CA TRP A 236 15.99 -7.29 -9.55
C TRP A 236 16.47 -7.85 -8.21
N LYS A 237 16.97 -6.97 -7.35
CA LYS A 237 17.73 -7.34 -6.15
C LYS A 237 16.85 -7.20 -4.92
N TYR A 238 15.89 -8.10 -4.75
CA TYR A 238 14.91 -8.03 -3.66
C TYR A 238 15.33 -8.79 -2.37
N ASP A 239 16.34 -9.67 -2.42
CA ASP A 239 16.74 -10.56 -1.30
C ASP A 239 17.48 -9.84 -0.15
N GLY A 240 16.83 -8.85 0.44
CA GLY A 240 17.32 -8.01 1.55
C GLY A 240 16.84 -6.56 1.50
N GLY A 241 15.90 -6.23 0.60
CA GLY A 241 15.52 -4.87 0.24
C GLY A 241 16.34 -4.32 -0.93
N ILE A 242 15.90 -3.20 -1.51
CA ILE A 242 16.73 -2.36 -2.39
C ILE A 242 18.07 -2.19 -1.64
N TYR A 243 19.18 -2.70 -2.18
CA TYR A 243 20.42 -2.80 -1.40
C TYR A 243 20.74 -1.45 -0.76
N ARG A 244 21.25 -1.47 0.47
CA ARG A 244 21.69 -0.28 1.25
C ARG A 244 22.64 0.67 0.48
N GLY A 245 23.19 0.22 -0.65
CA GLY A 245 24.04 0.98 -1.57
C GLY A 245 23.30 1.67 -2.71
N ASP A 246 22.06 1.27 -3.05
CA ASP A 246 21.29 1.70 -4.22
C ASP A 246 20.28 2.76 -3.85
N GLN A 247 19.58 2.55 -2.73
CA GLN A 247 18.65 3.49 -2.17
C GLN A 247 18.81 3.46 -0.65
N ARG A 248 18.94 4.65 -0.05
CA ARG A 248 18.99 4.77 1.39
C ARG A 248 17.77 5.53 1.86
N ASN A 249 17.06 4.94 2.83
CA ASN A 249 16.09 5.64 3.63
C ASN A 249 16.84 6.56 4.59
N PHE A 250 16.43 7.82 4.62
CA PHE A 250 16.91 8.83 5.55
C PHE A 250 15.73 9.33 6.36
N TRP A 251 16.02 9.72 7.59
CA TRP A 251 15.13 10.47 8.45
C TRP A 251 15.78 11.82 8.69
N ASP A 252 15.10 12.90 8.30
CA ASP A 252 15.46 14.25 8.68
C ASP A 252 14.59 14.67 9.87
N ALA A 253 15.23 14.87 11.03
CA ALA A 253 14.54 15.26 12.25
C ALA A 253 14.13 16.74 12.25
N ASP A 254 14.75 17.59 11.43
CA ASP A 254 14.41 19.01 11.36
C ASP A 254 13.09 19.21 10.60
N TYR A 255 12.84 18.36 9.60
CA TYR A 255 11.60 18.37 8.81
C TYR A 255 10.60 17.28 9.20
N TRP A 256 10.95 16.42 10.17
CA TRP A 256 10.18 15.21 10.52
C TRP A 256 9.80 14.39 9.28
N LEU A 257 10.76 14.23 8.35
CA LEU A 257 10.53 13.65 7.04
C LEU A 257 11.35 12.38 6.85
N SER A 258 10.68 11.30 6.46
CA SER A 258 11.35 10.12 5.87
C SER A 258 11.45 10.31 4.37
N PHE A 259 12.63 10.15 3.80
CA PHE A 259 12.83 10.23 2.35
C PHE A 259 13.85 9.21 1.88
N ASN A 260 13.85 8.95 0.57
CA ASN A 260 14.76 8.01 -0.07
C ASN A 260 15.72 8.77 -0.98
N MET A 261 17.02 8.47 -0.92
CA MET A 261 17.98 8.93 -1.93
C MET A 261 18.58 7.76 -2.69
N ASP A 262 18.66 7.88 -4.01
CA ASP A 262 19.52 7.03 -4.84
C ASP A 262 20.98 7.40 -4.54
N VAL A 263 21.76 6.40 -4.13
CA VAL A 263 23.14 6.58 -3.67
C VAL A 263 24.16 5.79 -4.50
N GLN A 264 23.72 4.99 -5.48
CA GLN A 264 24.62 4.16 -6.31
C GLN A 264 25.04 4.82 -7.62
N THR A 265 24.62 6.06 -7.88
CA THR A 265 25.23 6.83 -8.96
C THR A 265 26.73 7.07 -8.71
N ASN A 266 27.26 6.83 -7.51
CA ASN A 266 28.65 7.16 -7.12
C ASN A 266 28.98 8.62 -7.46
N LEU A 267 27.99 9.51 -7.29
CA LEU A 267 28.04 10.92 -7.69
C LEU A 267 28.22 11.15 -9.20
N ASN A 268 28.04 10.13 -10.04
CA ASN A 268 27.98 10.26 -11.49
C ASN A 268 26.56 10.69 -11.91
N PRO A 269 26.34 11.96 -12.28
CA PRO A 269 25.03 12.44 -12.71
C PRO A 269 24.53 11.72 -13.98
N ASP A 270 25.42 11.12 -14.77
CA ASP A 270 25.04 10.36 -15.97
C ASP A 270 24.31 9.04 -15.64
N LEU A 271 24.33 8.62 -14.37
CA LEU A 271 23.57 7.47 -13.87
C LEU A 271 22.29 7.89 -13.12
N ALA A 272 22.04 9.19 -13.00
CA ALA A 272 20.83 9.70 -12.37
C ALA A 272 19.59 9.18 -13.13
N GLY A 273 18.66 8.56 -12.41
CA GLY A 273 17.45 8.00 -13.01
C GLY A 273 17.65 6.71 -13.81
N LYS A 274 18.84 6.08 -13.76
CA LYS A 274 19.12 4.78 -14.40
C LYS A 274 18.72 4.75 -15.89
N PRO A 275 19.34 5.61 -16.71
CA PRO A 275 18.93 5.81 -18.10
C PRO A 275 19.06 4.52 -18.91
N GLU A 276 18.26 4.41 -19.97
CA GLU A 276 18.25 3.28 -20.89
C GLU A 276 19.68 2.97 -21.41
N PRO A 277 20.29 1.84 -21.01
CA PRO A 277 21.67 1.53 -21.36
C PRO A 277 21.85 1.23 -22.86
N ASN A 278 20.80 0.79 -23.55
CA ASN A 278 20.84 0.58 -24.99
C ASN A 278 20.49 1.89 -25.72
N LYS A 279 21.51 2.53 -26.32
CA LYS A 279 21.34 3.80 -27.05
C LYS A 279 20.31 3.77 -28.18
N GLU A 280 20.10 2.62 -28.83
CA GLU A 280 19.10 2.47 -29.90
C GLU A 280 17.69 2.45 -29.31
N LEU A 281 17.49 1.71 -28.22
CA LEU A 281 16.23 1.73 -27.47
C LEU A 281 15.96 3.11 -26.87
N PHE A 282 16.97 3.77 -26.31
CA PHE A 282 16.84 5.12 -25.78
C PHE A 282 16.37 6.08 -26.87
N ARG A 283 17.01 6.04 -28.04
CA ARG A 283 16.59 6.83 -29.21
C ARG A 283 15.20 6.46 -29.72
N LYS A 284 14.81 5.19 -29.65
CA LYS A 284 13.49 4.73 -30.10
C LYS A 284 12.40 5.23 -29.16
N PHE A 285 12.61 5.11 -27.84
CA PHE A 285 11.65 5.59 -26.85
C PHE A 285 11.62 7.12 -26.83
N SER A 286 12.74 7.83 -26.77
CA SER A 286 12.76 9.31 -26.73
C SER A 286 12.21 10.03 -27.97
N LYS A 287 12.03 9.33 -29.10
CA LYS A 287 11.47 9.90 -30.33
C LYS A 287 9.97 9.66 -30.52
N ASN A 288 9.39 8.75 -29.74
CA ASN A 288 8.02 8.28 -29.92
C ASN A 288 7.06 8.77 -28.81
N TRP A 289 7.46 9.80 -28.06
CA TRP A 289 6.63 10.49 -27.08
C TRP A 289 6.62 11.98 -27.40
#